data_AF-A0A1I5QXU1-F1
#
_entry.id   AF-A0A1I5QXU1-F1
#
_cell.length_a   1.000
_cell.length_b   1.000
_cell.length_c   1.000
_cell.angle_alpha   90.00
_cell.angle_beta   90.00
_cell.angle_gamma   90.00
#
_symmetry.space_group_name_H-M   'P 1'
#
loop_
_entity.id
_entity.type
_entity.pdbx_description
1 polymer ?
#
loop_
_entity_poly.entity_id
_entity_poly.type
_entity_poly.pdbx_seq_one_letter_code
_entity_poly.pdbx_strand_id
1 'polypeptide(L)'
;MRALRERTRARGFRRLVVPVRPTGKQEYPLVPMADYVARRRPDGLPEDPWLRTHERLGARLVRIAPLAMTITGTLDRRREWTGRSLVDGENVVPGGIAPVLVSRPQGVGVYVEPNVWLEHPL
;
A
#
# COMPACT_ATOMS: atom_id res chain seq x y z
N MET A 1 -12.35 15.06 2.71
CA MET A 1 -11.23 15.93 2.29
C MET A 1 -11.40 17.42 2.62
N ARG A 2 -12.60 18.02 2.54
CA ARG A 2 -12.82 19.46 2.79
C ARG A 2 -12.17 19.98 4.09
N ALA A 3 -12.50 19.39 5.24
CA ALA A 3 -11.97 19.84 6.53
C ALA A 3 -10.44 19.75 6.64
N LEU A 4 -9.82 18.74 6.01
CA LEU A 4 -8.36 18.61 5.94
C LEU A 4 -7.74 19.76 5.14
N ARG A 5 -8.31 20.11 3.98
CA ARG A 5 -7.84 21.24 3.15
C ARG A 5 -7.97 22.57 3.88
N GLU A 6 -9.11 22.81 4.52
CA GLU A 6 -9.36 24.03 5.32
C GLU A 6 -8.36 24.16 6.47
N ARG A 7 -8.15 23.09 7.25
CA ARG A 7 -7.16 23.09 8.35
C ARG A 7 -5.73 23.27 7.86
N THR A 8 -5.41 22.76 6.67
CA THR A 8 -4.08 22.90 6.06
C THR A 8 -3.84 24.36 5.66
N ARG A 9 -4.80 24.99 4.98
CA ARG A 9 -4.75 26.43 4.64
C ARG A 9 -4.68 27.31 5.88
N ALA A 10 -5.54 27.07 6.87
CA ALA A 10 -5.60 27.87 8.09
C ALA A 10 -4.30 27.85 8.89
N ARG A 11 -3.47 26.81 8.73
CA ARG A 11 -2.14 26.71 9.34
C ARG A 11 -1.01 27.23 8.45
N GLY A 12 -1.31 27.83 7.29
CA GLY A 12 -0.33 28.38 6.37
C GLY A 12 0.46 27.34 5.56
N PHE A 13 0.07 26.06 5.61
CA PHE A 13 0.71 25.01 4.81
C PHE A 13 0.29 25.12 3.35
N ARG A 14 1.24 24.83 2.43
CA ARG A 14 1.06 24.99 0.97
C ARG A 14 0.72 23.70 0.24
N ARG A 15 0.85 22.54 0.89
CA ARG A 15 0.62 21.22 0.28
C ARG A 15 -0.09 20.31 1.26
N LEU A 16 -1.00 19.49 0.74
CA LEU A 16 -1.66 18.42 1.49
C LEU A 16 -1.33 17.08 0.84
N VAL A 17 -0.39 16.36 1.45
CA VAL A 17 0.04 15.03 1.00
C VAL A 17 -0.47 13.99 1.98
N VAL A 18 -1.03 12.89 1.47
CA VAL A 18 -1.60 11.81 2.28
C VAL A 18 -1.00 10.47 1.86
N PRO A 19 -0.66 9.59 2.83
CA PRO A 19 -0.28 8.22 2.52
C PRO A 19 -1.53 7.42 2.19
N VAL A 20 -1.45 6.60 1.14
CA VAL A 20 -2.57 5.80 0.65
C VAL A 20 -2.11 4.38 0.39
N ARG A 21 -2.82 3.44 1.00
CA ARG A 21 -2.69 2.00 0.76
C ARG A 21 -3.72 1.58 -0.30
N PRO A 22 -3.31 1.19 -1.52
CA PRO A 22 -4.25 0.76 -2.54
C PRO A 22 -5.00 -0.50 -2.08
N THR A 23 -6.32 -0.42 -1.94
CA THR A 23 -7.10 -1.48 -1.28
C THR A 23 -7.37 -2.67 -2.19
N GLY A 24 -7.44 -2.46 -3.51
CA GLY A 24 -7.60 -3.54 -4.49
C GLY A 24 -6.33 -4.35 -4.71
N LYS A 25 -5.16 -3.85 -4.29
CA LYS A 25 -3.86 -4.52 -4.50
C LYS A 25 -3.78 -5.90 -3.85
N GLN A 26 -4.61 -6.18 -2.84
CA GLN A 26 -4.68 -7.47 -2.16
C GLN A 26 -5.09 -8.62 -3.08
N GLU A 27 -5.77 -8.33 -4.19
CA GLU A 27 -6.10 -9.31 -5.24
C GLU A 27 -4.92 -9.61 -6.17
N TYR A 28 -3.89 -8.75 -6.14
CA TYR A 28 -2.72 -8.81 -7.01
C TYR A 28 -1.41 -8.71 -6.22
N PRO A 29 -1.20 -9.49 -5.14
CA PRO A 29 -0.10 -9.27 -4.17
C PRO A 29 1.28 -9.42 -4.81
N LEU A 30 1.42 -10.26 -5.85
CA LEU A 30 2.69 -10.50 -6.55
C LEU A 30 2.99 -9.48 -7.66
N VAL A 31 2.02 -8.64 -8.05
CA VAL A 31 2.27 -7.60 -9.05
C VAL A 31 3.12 -6.50 -8.40
N PRO A 32 4.22 -6.04 -9.02
CA PRO A 32 4.98 -4.90 -8.52
C PRO A 32 4.09 -3.66 -8.35
N MET A 33 4.30 -2.90 -7.27
CA MET A 33 3.45 -1.72 -6.99
C MET A 33 3.49 -0.70 -8.14
N ALA A 34 4.63 -0.54 -8.81
CA ALA A 34 4.77 0.36 -9.96
C ALA A 34 3.83 -0.02 -11.11
N ASP A 35 3.79 -1.30 -11.46
CA ASP A 35 2.93 -1.80 -12.53
C ASP A 35 1.46 -1.74 -12.12
N TYR A 36 1.15 -2.02 -10.86
CA TYR A 36 -0.22 -1.97 -10.34
C TYR A 36 -0.83 -0.57 -10.40
N VAL A 37 -0.11 0.45 -9.90
CA VAL A 37 -0.64 1.82 -9.84
C VAL A 37 -0.70 2.49 -11.22
N ALA A 38 0.00 1.94 -12.20
CA ALA A 38 -0.05 2.38 -13.59
C ALA A 38 -1.32 1.92 -14.32
N ARG A 39 -2.04 0.90 -13.80
CA ARG A 39 -3.24 0.36 -14.48
C ARG A 39 -4.40 1.33 -14.45
N ARG A 40 -5.02 1.53 -15.62
CA ARG A 40 -6.11 2.48 -15.84
C ARG A 40 -7.30 1.78 -16.48
N ARG A 41 -8.48 2.20 -16.08
CA ARG A 41 -9.76 1.85 -16.71
C ARG A 41 -9.92 2.57 -18.06
N PRO A 42 -10.87 2.16 -18.91
CA PRO A 42 -11.18 2.86 -20.16
C PRO A 42 -11.57 4.34 -19.99
N ASP A 43 -12.07 4.73 -18.81
CA ASP A 43 -12.40 6.12 -18.46
C ASP A 43 -11.17 6.95 -18.00
N GLY A 44 -9.95 6.38 -18.07
CA GLY A 44 -8.70 7.03 -17.69
C GLY A 44 -8.39 7.05 -16.19
N LEU A 45 -9.34 6.65 -15.34
CA LEU A 45 -9.14 6.60 -13.89
C LEU A 45 -8.39 5.34 -13.45
N PRO A 46 -7.75 5.34 -12.26
CA PRO A 46 -7.09 4.16 -11.73
C PRO A 46 -8.03 2.95 -11.62
N GLU A 47 -7.50 1.75 -11.89
CA GLU A 47 -8.22 0.50 -11.62
C GLU A 47 -8.49 0.31 -10.12
N ASP A 48 -7.51 0.64 -9.26
CA ASP A 48 -7.68 0.55 -7.81
C ASP A 48 -8.79 1.49 -7.31
N PRO A 49 -9.77 0.98 -6.54
CA PRO A 49 -10.92 1.76 -6.11
C PRO A 49 -10.57 2.91 -5.16
N TRP A 50 -9.53 2.75 -4.34
CA TRP A 50 -9.15 3.77 -3.37
C TRP A 50 -8.33 4.88 -4.01
N LEU A 51 -7.38 4.54 -4.90
CA LEU A 51 -6.68 5.51 -5.73
C LEU A 51 -7.65 6.31 -6.60
N ARG A 52 -8.63 5.63 -7.22
CA ARG A 52 -9.68 6.28 -8.01
C ARG A 52 -10.50 7.28 -7.19
N THR A 53 -10.80 6.98 -5.93
CA THR A 53 -11.51 7.89 -5.04
C THR A 53 -10.70 9.17 -4.79
N HIS A 54 -9.39 9.03 -4.55
CA HIS A 54 -8.51 10.18 -4.35
C HIS A 54 -8.34 11.01 -5.63
N GLU A 55 -8.16 10.36 -6.79
CA GLU A 55 -8.00 11.06 -8.07
C GLU A 55 -9.28 11.81 -8.48
N ARG A 56 -10.48 11.26 -8.22
CA ARG A 56 -11.77 11.98 -8.38
C ARG A 56 -11.88 13.23 -7.51
N LEU A 57 -11.15 13.28 -6.39
CA LEU A 57 -11.07 14.46 -5.53
C LEU A 57 -9.97 15.44 -6.00
N GLY A 58 -9.32 15.18 -7.14
CA GLY A 58 -8.26 15.98 -7.74
C GLY A 58 -6.85 15.62 -7.26
N ALA A 59 -6.69 14.53 -6.49
CA ALA A 59 -5.36 14.15 -6.01
C ALA A 59 -4.50 13.59 -7.14
N ARG A 60 -3.20 13.83 -7.05
CA ARG A 60 -2.21 13.27 -7.98
C ARG A 60 -1.19 12.38 -7.26
N LEU A 61 -0.76 11.32 -7.93
CA LEU A 61 0.34 10.48 -7.46
C LEU A 61 1.63 11.31 -7.37
N VAL A 62 2.28 11.28 -6.22
CA VAL A 62 3.58 11.93 -6.01
C VAL A 62 4.71 10.91 -6.14
N ARG A 63 4.61 9.80 -5.40
CA ARG A 63 5.63 8.74 -5.38
C ARG A 63 5.09 7.46 -4.76
N ILE A 64 5.69 6.33 -5.14
CA ILE A 64 5.58 5.06 -4.41
C ILE A 64 6.51 5.11 -3.19
N ALA A 65 6.00 4.70 -2.03
CA ALA A 65 6.78 4.44 -0.83
C ALA A 65 7.02 2.92 -0.73
N PRO A 66 8.17 2.40 -1.19
CA PRO A 66 8.38 0.96 -1.32
C PRO A 66 8.46 0.22 0.01
N LEU A 67 8.87 0.91 1.08
CA LEU A 67 9.06 0.38 2.43
C LEU A 67 8.08 1.04 3.42
N ALA A 68 6.84 1.29 3.01
CA ALA A 68 5.90 2.08 3.80
C ALA A 68 5.54 1.44 5.14
N MET A 69 5.52 0.11 5.20
CA MET A 69 5.43 -0.65 6.44
C MET A 69 6.31 -1.89 6.33
N THR A 70 7.15 -2.11 7.34
CA THR A 70 7.97 -3.32 7.44
C THR A 70 7.65 -4.02 8.74
N ILE A 71 7.25 -5.28 8.64
CA ILE A 71 6.98 -6.15 9.78
C ILE A 71 7.96 -7.30 9.69
N THR A 72 8.64 -7.60 10.80
CA THR A 72 9.58 -8.71 10.94
C THR A 72 9.16 -9.58 12.11
N GLY A 73 9.38 -10.88 12.03
CA GLY A 73 9.09 -11.79 13.13
C GLY A 73 9.55 -13.22 12.87
N THR A 74 9.57 -14.03 13.91
CA THR A 74 9.83 -15.47 13.82
C THR A 74 8.71 -16.18 13.05
N LEU A 75 8.97 -17.37 12.53
CA LEU A 75 7.94 -18.15 11.85
C LEU A 75 6.76 -18.49 12.77
N ASP A 76 7.01 -18.72 14.05
CA ASP A 76 5.96 -19.04 15.03
C ASP A 76 5.00 -17.86 15.23
N ARG A 77 5.54 -16.65 15.47
CA ARG A 77 4.75 -15.42 15.59
C ARG A 77 3.95 -15.12 14.31
N ARG A 78 4.50 -15.49 13.15
CA ARG A 78 3.81 -15.36 11.86
C ARG A 78 2.68 -16.37 11.69
N ARG A 79 2.85 -17.62 12.13
CA ARG A 79 1.79 -18.64 12.13
C ARG A 79 0.62 -18.17 13.01
N GLU A 80 0.91 -17.61 14.17
CA GLU A 80 -0.13 -17.04 15.06
C GLU A 80 -0.95 -15.94 14.37
N TRP A 81 -0.30 -15.01 13.67
CA TRP A 81 -0.99 -13.91 13.00
C TRP A 81 -1.73 -14.30 11.73
N THR A 82 -1.17 -15.23 10.96
CA THR A 82 -1.71 -15.58 9.64
C THR A 82 -2.62 -16.81 9.67
N GLY A 83 -2.55 -17.61 10.74
CA GLY A 83 -3.18 -18.93 10.83
C GLY A 83 -2.64 -19.92 9.80
N ARG A 84 -1.51 -19.63 9.14
CA ARG A 84 -0.99 -20.40 8.00
C ARG A 84 0.42 -20.91 8.23
N SER A 85 0.70 -22.09 7.65
CA SER A 85 2.07 -22.56 7.50
C SER A 85 2.73 -21.80 6.36
N LEU A 86 3.84 -21.14 6.66
CA LEU A 86 4.64 -20.44 5.66
C LEU A 86 5.77 -21.35 5.14
N VAL A 87 6.03 -21.28 3.84
CA VAL A 87 7.11 -22.00 3.15
C VAL A 87 8.30 -21.08 2.89
N ASP A 88 9.45 -21.62 2.52
CA ASP A 88 10.62 -20.80 2.14
C ASP A 88 10.31 -19.96 0.88
N GLY A 89 10.76 -18.71 0.84
CA GLY A 89 10.48 -17.78 -0.26
C GLY A 89 9.21 -16.94 -0.05
N GLU A 90 8.52 -16.61 -1.14
CA GLU A 90 7.36 -15.72 -1.14
C GLU A 90 6.07 -16.44 -0.73
N ASN A 91 5.35 -15.85 0.24
CA ASN A 91 4.08 -16.37 0.73
C ASN A 91 2.99 -15.31 0.64
N VAL A 92 1.89 -15.61 -0.04
CA VAL A 92 0.70 -14.75 -0.06
C VAL A 92 -0.14 -15.01 1.18
N VAL A 93 -0.47 -13.93 1.90
CA VAL A 93 -1.31 -13.97 3.09
C VAL A 93 -2.59 -13.15 2.88
N PRO A 94 -3.74 -13.56 3.43
CA PRO A 94 -4.98 -12.81 3.32
C PRO A 94 -4.83 -11.35 3.78
N GLY A 95 -5.33 -10.41 2.98
CA GLY A 95 -5.27 -8.97 3.27
C GLY A 95 -3.90 -8.30 3.01
N GLY A 96 -2.85 -9.07 2.78
CA GLY A 96 -1.54 -8.55 2.38
C GLY A 96 -1.55 -8.05 0.93
N ILE A 97 -0.86 -6.93 0.67
CA ILE A 97 -0.75 -6.35 -0.68
C ILE A 97 0.63 -6.62 -1.33
N ALA A 98 1.47 -7.38 -0.63
CA ALA A 98 2.77 -7.89 -1.03
C ALA A 98 2.95 -9.31 -0.45
N PRO A 99 3.90 -10.12 -0.93
CA PRO A 99 4.23 -11.38 -0.29
C PRO A 99 4.99 -11.17 1.03
N VAL A 100 4.87 -12.12 1.95
CA VAL A 100 5.80 -12.31 3.07
C VAL A 100 6.99 -13.11 2.55
N LEU A 101 8.19 -12.55 2.63
CA LEU A 101 9.43 -13.26 2.33
C LEU A 101 9.87 -14.07 3.57
N VAL A 102 10.06 -15.36 3.39
CA VAL A 102 10.38 -16.29 4.48
C VAL A 102 11.72 -16.97 4.22
N SER A 103 12.52 -17.05 5.28
CA SER A 103 13.71 -17.89 5.34
C SER A 103 13.55 -18.89 6.48
N ARG A 104 13.33 -20.17 6.13
CA ARG A 104 13.31 -21.28 7.09
C ARG A 104 14.68 -21.52 7.73
N PRO A 105 15.81 -21.48 6.99
CA PRO A 105 17.13 -21.61 7.61
C PRO A 105 17.40 -20.56 8.70
N GLN A 106 16.87 -19.35 8.54
CA GLN A 106 17.03 -18.26 9.51
C GLN A 106 15.86 -18.15 10.49
N GLY A 107 14.82 -18.96 10.35
CA GLY A 107 13.63 -18.93 11.21
C GLY A 107 12.84 -17.61 11.17
N VAL A 108 12.93 -16.84 10.08
CA VAL A 108 12.39 -15.47 10.00
C VAL A 108 11.44 -15.27 8.82
N GLY A 109 10.41 -14.44 9.03
CA GLY A 109 9.52 -13.92 7.99
C GLY A 109 9.48 -12.40 7.99
N VAL A 110 9.66 -11.79 6.83
CA VAL A 110 9.67 -10.35 6.60
C VAL A 110 8.53 -9.97 5.65
N TYR A 111 7.73 -8.98 6.04
CA TYR A 111 6.67 -8.42 5.20
C TYR A 111 6.98 -6.97 4.97
N VAL A 112 7.19 -6.61 3.70
CA VAL A 112 7.47 -5.24 3.28
C VAL A 112 6.30 -4.80 2.41
N GLU A 113 5.52 -3.86 2.94
CA GLU A 113 4.36 -3.33 2.28
C GLU A 113 4.66 -2.00 1.58
N PRO A 114 4.44 -1.90 0.27
CA PRO A 114 4.50 -0.63 -0.43
C PRO A 114 3.18 0.14 -0.31
N ASN A 115 3.26 1.47 -0.21
CA ASN A 115 2.10 2.39 -0.33
C ASN A 115 2.42 3.50 -1.33
N VAL A 116 1.50 4.46 -1.50
CA VAL A 116 1.73 5.64 -2.34
C VAL A 116 1.46 6.94 -1.58
N TRP A 117 2.16 8.00 -1.98
CA TRP A 117 1.89 9.36 -1.56
C TRP A 117 1.03 10.05 -2.61
N LEU A 118 -0.12 10.57 -2.19
CA LEU A 118 -0.99 11.39 -3.05
C LEU A 118 -1.03 12.83 -2.55
N GLU A 119 -0.91 13.79 -3.45
CA GLU A 119 -1.07 15.20 -3.15
C GLU A 119 -2.45 15.66 -3.59
N HIS A 120 -3.25 16.14 -2.63
CA HIS A 120 -4.54 16.76 -2.91
C HIS A 120 -4.36 18.26 -3.18
N PRO A 121 -5.21 18.84 -4.04
CA PRO A 121 -5.27 20.28 -4.17
C PRO A 121 -5.70 20.86 -2.82
N LEU A 122 -5.03 21.92 -2.41
CA LEU A 122 -5.55 22.76 -1.34
C LEU A 122 -6.68 23.56 -1.90
#